data_AF-A0A530MHK4-F1
#
_entry.id   AF-A0A530MHK4-F1
#
_cell.length_a   1.000
_cell.length_b   1.000
_cell.length_c   1.000
_cell.angle_alpha   90.00
_cell.angle_beta   90.00
_cell.angle_gamma   90.00
#
_symmetry.space_group_name_H-M   'P 1'
#
loop_
_entity.id
_entity.type
_entity.pdbx_description
1 polymer ?
#
loop_
_entity_poly.entity_id
_entity_poly.type
_entity_poly.pdbx_seq_one_letter_code
_entity_poly.pdbx_strand_id
1 'polypeptide(L)'
;MLGQIAYALPFLAQGFAVTLWVSLLVVVLSLVAGVMMGVGLVYGPAPLRWAVRIFSDTIRGIPILVLIFFVYYGLPAVGIHLESFWAAVLALTLFKTAQVIEYLRGAVGSIPK
;
A
#
# COMPACT_ATOMS: atom_id res chain seq x y z
N MET A 1 -20.19 -24.81 22.98
CA MET A 1 -19.46 -23.54 22.73
C MET A 1 -17.96 -23.78 22.51
N LEU A 2 -17.22 -24.39 23.45
CA LEU A 2 -15.76 -24.62 23.30
C LEU A 2 -15.36 -25.48 22.07
N GLY A 3 -16.16 -26.49 21.71
CA GLY A 3 -15.90 -27.31 20.52
C GLY A 3 -16.02 -26.54 19.19
N GLN A 4 -16.87 -25.51 19.11
CA GLN A 4 -16.98 -24.68 17.91
C GLN A 4 -15.79 -23.74 17.75
N ILE A 5 -15.24 -23.25 18.88
CA ILE A 5 -14.00 -22.46 18.87
C ILE A 5 -12.84 -23.33 18.39
N ALA A 6 -12.71 -24.55 18.93
CA ALA A 6 -11.66 -25.49 18.51
C ALA A 6 -11.73 -25.83 17.01
N TYR A 7 -12.94 -25.97 16.45
CA TYR A 7 -13.16 -26.18 15.02
C TYR A 7 -12.76 -24.96 14.16
N ALA A 8 -12.98 -23.74 14.66
CA ALA A 8 -12.64 -22.52 13.94
C ALA A 8 -11.15 -22.16 13.95
N LEU A 9 -10.39 -22.63 14.96
CA LEU A 9 -8.95 -22.36 15.12
C LEU A 9 -8.11 -22.58 13.85
N PRO A 10 -8.18 -23.70 13.12
CA PRO A 10 -7.37 -23.91 11.92
C PRO A 10 -7.68 -22.89 10.81
N PHE A 11 -8.96 -22.53 10.62
CA PHE A 11 -9.35 -21.52 9.63
C PHE A 11 -8.86 -20.12 10.00
N LEU A 12 -8.93 -19.78 11.29
CA LEU A 12 -8.38 -18.52 11.81
C LEU A 12 -6.85 -18.47 11.67
N ALA A 13 -6.16 -19.57 11.95
CA ALA A 13 -4.72 -19.67 11.77
C ALA A 13 -4.32 -19.49 10.29
N GLN A 14 -5.11 -20.03 9.36
CA GLN A 14 -4.90 -19.83 7.93
C GLN A 14 -5.11 -18.36 7.53
N GLY A 15 -6.21 -17.72 7.97
CA GLY A 15 -6.46 -16.30 7.70
C GLY A 15 -5.40 -15.38 8.32
N PHE A 16 -4.90 -15.73 9.50
CA PHE A 16 -3.78 -15.05 10.15
C PHE A 16 -2.50 -15.16 9.32
N ALA A 17 -2.17 -16.36 8.82
CA ALA A 17 -1.01 -16.56 7.95
C ALA A 17 -1.12 -15.72 6.67
N VAL A 18 -2.30 -15.66 6.03
CA VAL A 18 -2.53 -14.80 4.86
C VAL A 18 -2.30 -13.33 5.20
N THR A 19 -2.79 -12.87 6.36
CA THR A 19 -2.60 -11.48 6.83
C THR A 19 -1.12 -11.16 7.01
N LEU A 20 -0.33 -12.07 7.59
CA LEU A 20 1.12 -11.91 7.73
C LEU A 20 1.81 -11.80 6.37
N TRP A 21 1.45 -12.66 5.42
CA TRP A 21 2.02 -12.63 4.06
C TRP A 21 1.70 -11.32 3.33
N VAL A 22 0.44 -10.89 3.33
CA VAL A 22 0.04 -9.62 2.72
C VAL A 22 0.78 -8.46 3.38
N SER A 23 0.83 -8.44 4.73
CA SER A 23 1.48 -7.37 5.48
C SER A 23 2.97 -7.30 5.19
N LEU A 24 3.67 -8.44 5.15
CA LEU A 24 5.09 -8.50 4.85
C LEU A 24 5.39 -7.93 3.47
N LEU A 25 4.65 -8.38 2.45
CA LEU A 25 4.82 -7.89 1.08
C LEU A 25 4.54 -6.40 0.97
N VAL A 26 3.41 -5.94 1.53
CA VAL A 26 3.03 -4.53 1.49
C VAL A 26 4.08 -3.67 2.19
N VAL A 27 4.57 -4.07 3.37
CA VAL A 27 5.61 -3.33 4.11
C VAL A 27 6.89 -3.22 3.28
N VAL A 28 7.41 -4.34 2.78
CA VAL A 28 8.66 -4.34 2.00
C VAL A 28 8.52 -3.50 0.73
N LEU A 29 7.48 -3.73 -0.07
CA LEU A 29 7.29 -3.04 -1.34
C LEU A 29 7.04 -1.54 -1.15
N SER A 30 6.19 -1.17 -0.18
CA SER A 30 5.85 0.24 0.04
C SER A 30 6.97 1.03 0.71
N LEU A 31 7.78 0.40 1.56
CA LEU A 31 8.97 1.04 2.11
C LEU A 31 9.98 1.34 1.00
N VAL A 32 10.31 0.35 0.16
CA VAL A 32 11.28 0.52 -0.92
C VAL A 32 10.79 1.60 -1.90
N ALA A 33 9.56 1.46 -2.42
CA ALA A 33 9.01 2.42 -3.37
C ALA A 33 8.82 3.81 -2.75
N GLY A 34 8.32 3.86 -1.52
CA GLY A 34 7.99 5.12 -0.84
C GLY A 34 9.23 5.91 -0.44
N VAL A 35 10.30 5.25 -0.01
CA VAL A 35 11.58 5.91 0.26
C VAL A 35 12.19 6.43 -1.03
N MET A 36 12.24 5.63 -2.11
CA MET A 36 12.79 6.09 -3.40
C MET A 36 12.04 7.32 -3.93
N MET A 37 10.71 7.27 -3.96
CA MET A 37 9.90 8.40 -4.41
C MET A 37 9.96 9.59 -3.44
N GLY A 38 10.01 9.35 -2.14
CA GLY A 38 10.15 10.39 -1.13
C GLY A 38 11.47 11.15 -1.27
N VAL A 39 12.58 10.47 -1.52
CA VAL A 39 13.88 11.10 -1.80
C VAL A 39 13.76 11.98 -3.06
N GLY A 40 13.13 11.46 -4.12
CA GLY A 40 12.85 12.23 -5.33
C GLY A 40 11.95 13.45 -5.09
N LEU A 41 10.99 13.36 -4.17
CA LEU A 41 10.11 14.47 -3.80
C LEU A 41 10.89 15.58 -3.09
N VAL A 42 11.78 15.22 -2.17
CA VAL A 42 12.57 16.17 -1.38
C VAL A 42 13.68 16.81 -2.22
N TYR A 43 14.51 16.00 -2.88
CA TYR A 43 15.75 16.46 -3.50
C TYR A 43 15.70 16.54 -5.04
N GLY A 44 14.68 15.97 -5.68
CA GLY A 44 14.58 15.91 -7.14
C GLY A 44 14.22 17.24 -7.81
N PRO A 45 14.41 17.32 -9.14
CA PRO A 45 14.06 18.50 -9.93
C PRO A 45 12.53 18.71 -9.97
N ALA A 46 12.10 19.92 -10.35
CA ALA A 46 10.69 20.31 -10.32
C ALA A 46 9.73 19.31 -11.02
N PRO A 47 10.03 18.75 -12.22
CA PRO A 47 9.14 17.79 -12.87
C PRO A 47 8.93 16.51 -12.05
N LEU A 48 10.00 15.94 -11.49
CA LEU A 48 9.94 14.72 -10.68
C LEU A 48 9.15 14.98 -9.39
N ARG A 49 9.42 16.13 -8.74
CA ARG A 49 8.71 16.54 -7.53
C ARG A 49 7.21 16.64 -7.77
N TRP A 50 6.79 17.25 -8.89
CA TRP A 50 5.37 17.36 -9.25
C TRP A 50 4.73 16.00 -9.54
N ALA A 51 5.42 15.12 -10.27
CA ALA A 51 4.92 13.78 -10.55
C ALA A 51 4.67 12.99 -9.26
N VAL A 52 5.61 12.99 -8.32
CA VAL A 52 5.47 12.30 -7.03
C VAL A 52 4.38 12.93 -6.16
N ARG A 53 4.24 14.26 -6.16
CA ARG A 53 3.15 14.95 -5.44
C ARG A 53 1.78 14.53 -5.96
N ILE A 54 1.57 14.62 -7.27
CA ILE A 54 0.30 14.25 -7.89
C ILE A 54 -0.06 12.80 -7.54
N PHE A 55 0.90 11.87 -7.66
CA PHE A 55 0.70 10.49 -7.25
C PHE A 55 0.30 10.38 -5.77
N SER A 56 1.09 10.96 -4.86
CA SER A 56 0.87 10.87 -3.41
C SER A 56 -0.48 11.47 -3.00
N ASP A 57 -0.78 12.68 -3.47
CA ASP A 57 -2.00 13.41 -3.12
C ASP A 57 -3.25 12.70 -3.65
N THR A 58 -3.20 12.19 -4.89
CA THR A 58 -4.31 11.43 -5.48
C THR A 58 -4.58 10.16 -4.68
N ILE A 59 -3.56 9.35 -4.42
CA ILE A 59 -3.72 8.06 -3.74
C ILE A 59 -4.20 8.25 -2.30
N ARG A 60 -3.69 9.27 -1.59
CA ARG A 60 -4.13 9.59 -0.21
C ARG A 60 -5.54 10.18 -0.15
N GLY A 61 -6.03 10.76 -1.24
CA GLY A 61 -7.40 11.26 -1.37
C GLY A 61 -8.44 10.16 -1.61
N ILE A 62 -8.02 8.96 -2.05
CA ILE A 62 -8.92 7.84 -2.33
C ILE A 62 -9.12 7.00 -1.07
N PRO A 63 -10.38 6.67 -0.68
CA PRO A 63 -10.63 5.72 0.40
C PRO A 63 -10.01 4.37 0.08
N ILE A 64 -9.26 3.77 1.02
CA ILE A 64 -8.51 2.53 0.78
C ILE A 64 -9.38 1.39 0.24
N LEU A 65 -10.63 1.29 0.70
CA LEU A 65 -11.58 0.29 0.22
C LEU A 65 -11.94 0.50 -1.26
N VAL A 66 -12.13 1.75 -1.67
CA VAL A 66 -12.36 2.11 -3.07
C VAL A 66 -11.15 1.74 -3.93
N LEU A 67 -9.93 1.97 -3.42
CA LEU A 67 -8.71 1.59 -4.13
C LEU A 67 -8.59 0.06 -4.31
N ILE A 68 -8.93 -0.71 -3.28
CA ILE A 68 -8.96 -2.19 -3.36
C ILE A 68 -9.97 -2.64 -4.40
N PHE A 69 -11.19 -2.09 -4.38
CA PHE A 69 -12.22 -2.43 -5.38
C PHE A 69 -11.84 -1.98 -6.79
N PHE A 70 -11.21 -0.81 -6.94
CA PHE A 70 -10.72 -0.34 -8.22
C PHE A 70 -9.65 -1.27 -8.79
N VAL A 71 -8.72 -1.74 -7.96
CA VAL A 71 -7.70 -2.69 -8.40
C VAL A 71 -8.31 -4.04 -8.76
N TYR A 72 -9.22 -4.58 -7.94
CA TYR A 72 -9.78 -5.91 -8.18
C TYR A 72 -10.83 -5.95 -9.32
N TYR A 73 -11.72 -4.96 -9.39
CA TYR A 73 -12.81 -4.93 -10.38
C TYR A 73 -12.55 -3.98 -11.55
N GLY A 74 -11.74 -2.94 -11.37
CA GLY A 74 -11.45 -1.94 -12.41
C GLY A 74 -10.35 -2.37 -13.38
N LEU A 75 -9.25 -2.97 -12.90
CA LEU A 75 -8.17 -3.48 -13.77
C LEU A 75 -8.65 -4.51 -14.82
N PRO A 76 -9.61 -5.40 -14.53
CA PRO A 76 -10.21 -6.26 -15.55
C PRO A 76 -10.76 -5.51 -16.77
N ALA A 77 -11.23 -4.26 -16.62
CA ALA A 77 -11.74 -3.46 -17.73
C ALA A 77 -10.66 -3.10 -18.77
N VAL A 78 -9.38 -3.15 -18.38
CA VAL A 78 -8.22 -2.98 -19.27
C VAL A 78 -7.48 -4.29 -19.56
N GLY A 79 -8.11 -5.44 -19.26
CA GLY A 79 -7.59 -6.78 -19.54
C GLY A 79 -6.62 -7.33 -18.50
N ILE A 80 -6.46 -6.68 -17.34
CA ILE A 80 -5.58 -7.14 -16.26
C ILE A 80 -6.43 -7.81 -15.18
N HIS A 81 -6.30 -9.14 -15.07
CA HIS A 81 -7.03 -9.94 -14.09
C HIS A 81 -6.10 -10.36 -12.95
N LEU A 82 -6.35 -9.84 -11.75
CA LEU A 82 -5.59 -10.19 -10.55
C LEU A 82 -6.44 -11.08 -9.63
N GLU A 83 -5.83 -12.11 -9.07
CA GLU A 83 -6.42 -12.85 -7.96
C GLU A 83 -6.56 -11.95 -6.72
N SER A 84 -7.52 -12.27 -5.84
CA SER A 84 -7.86 -11.43 -4.69
C SER A 84 -6.66 -11.10 -3.79
N PHE A 85 -5.74 -12.06 -3.62
CA PHE A 85 -4.51 -11.86 -2.85
C PHE A 85 -3.64 -10.76 -3.47
N TRP A 86 -3.36 -10.84 -4.77
CA TRP A 86 -2.49 -9.88 -5.46
C TRP A 86 -3.15 -8.51 -5.63
N ALA A 87 -4.46 -8.48 -5.83
CA ALA A 87 -5.21 -7.22 -5.85
C ALA A 87 -5.12 -6.48 -4.51
N ALA A 88 -5.26 -7.21 -3.39
CA ALA A 88 -5.08 -6.63 -2.06
C ALA A 88 -3.64 -6.14 -1.85
N VAL A 89 -2.63 -6.95 -2.18
CA VAL A 89 -1.22 -6.56 -2.07
C VAL A 89 -0.93 -5.29 -2.87
N LEU A 90 -1.38 -5.21 -4.13
CA LEU A 90 -1.14 -4.05 -4.99
C LEU A 90 -1.83 -2.78 -4.46
N ALA A 91 -3.13 -2.84 -4.16
CA ALA A 91 -3.89 -1.70 -3.68
C ALA A 91 -3.32 -1.16 -2.35
N LEU A 92 -3.03 -2.06 -1.40
CA LEU A 92 -2.46 -1.69 -0.11
C LEU A 92 -1.05 -1.14 -0.25
N THR A 93 -0.24 -1.71 -1.15
CA THR A 93 1.12 -1.21 -1.44
C THR A 93 1.07 0.20 -2.00
N LEU A 94 0.21 0.49 -2.98
CA LEU A 94 0.05 1.84 -3.53
C LEU A 94 -0.34 2.84 -2.45
N PHE A 95 -1.35 2.50 -1.64
CA PHE A 95 -1.80 3.33 -0.53
C PHE A 95 -0.69 3.61 0.48
N LYS A 96 0.02 2.56 0.92
CA LYS A 96 1.11 2.69 1.89
C LYS A 96 2.31 3.44 1.33
N THR A 97 2.63 3.25 0.06
CA THR A 97 3.71 3.96 -0.61
C THR A 97 3.50 5.47 -0.56
N ALA A 98 2.28 5.94 -0.81
CA ALA A 98 1.94 7.36 -0.71
C ALA A 98 2.08 7.92 0.72
N GLN A 99 1.75 7.12 1.75
CA GLN A 99 2.03 7.50 3.15
C GLN A 99 3.53 7.57 3.46
N VAL A 100 4.32 6.58 3.02
CA VAL A 100 5.77 6.52 3.28
C VAL A 100 6.50 7.70 2.64
N ILE A 101 6.09 8.12 1.43
CA ILE A 101 6.61 9.35 0.79
C ILE A 101 6.50 10.55 1.74
N GLU A 102 5.35 10.70 2.37
CA GLU A 102 5.03 11.84 3.22
C GLU A 102 5.65 11.73 4.62
N TYR A 103 5.79 10.51 5.13
CA TYR A 103 6.59 10.24 6.32
C TYR A 103 8.04 10.66 6.10
N LEU A 104 8.65 10.29 4.96
CA LEU A 104 10.02 10.67 4.65
C LEU A 104 10.16 12.19 4.49
N ARG A 105 9.26 12.83 3.74
CA ARG A 105 9.25 14.30 3.58
C ARG A 105 9.16 15.01 4.94
N GLY A 106 8.26 14.53 5.81
CA GLY A 106 8.10 15.04 7.17
C GLY A 106 9.35 14.82 8.02
N ALA A 107 9.94 13.62 7.96
CA ALA A 107 11.15 13.29 8.70
C ALA A 107 12.33 14.18 8.30
N VAL A 108 12.60 14.33 7.00
CA VAL A 108 13.68 15.21 6.53
C VAL A 108 13.42 16.67 6.89
N GLY A 109 12.18 17.15 6.74
CA GLY A 109 11.80 18.52 7.08
C GLY A 109 11.86 18.85 8.59
N SER A 110 11.93 17.83 9.46
CA SER A 110 12.03 18.02 10.91
C SER A 110 13.45 18.29 11.41
N ILE A 111 14.47 18.11 10.56
CA ILE A 111 15.87 18.31 10.91
C ILE A 111 16.16 19.83 10.94
N PRO A 112 16.64 20.39 12.06
CA PRO A 112 17.05 21.79 12.13
C PRO A 112 18.15 22.10 11.10
N LYS A 113 18.09 23.29 10.52
CA LYS A 113 19.08 23.75 9.54
C LYS A 113 20.37 24.21 10.19
#